data_AF-A0A1J0GC08-F1
#
_entry.id   AF-A0A1J0GC08-F1
#
_cell.length_a   1.000
_cell.length_b   1.000
_cell.length_c   1.000
_cell.angle_alpha   90.00
_cell.angle_beta   90.00
_cell.angle_gamma   90.00
#
_symmetry.space_group_name_H-M   'P 1'
#
loop_
_entity.id
_entity.type
_entity.pdbx_description
1 polymer ?
#
loop_
_entity_poly.entity_id
_entity_poly.type
_entity_poly.pdbx_seq_one_letter_code
_entity_poly.pdbx_strand_id
1 'polypeptide(L)'
;MDKNLDNMSTAELGNYAKGFLSDILKNLGVNVIDYKHNEANICVKGKADFFKLKVKSIRKPNTGYIKIKKKDIDTQDNSLFIATILFYRDEISKIFLIPVVDLTGDNDLFRDRDYKGKKSTPEWGLNVTEKNMNILNQYELSKMISKLM
;
A
#
# COMPACT_ATOMS: atom_id res chain seq x y z
N MET A 1 17.59 -13.21 -14.83
CA MET A 1 18.51 -12.33 -14.11
C MET A 1 17.85 -12.06 -12.77
N ASP A 2 18.30 -12.77 -11.73
CA ASP A 2 17.76 -12.63 -10.38
C ASP A 2 18.00 -11.20 -9.92
N LYS A 3 16.92 -10.43 -9.76
CA LYS A 3 17.00 -9.05 -9.29
C LYS A 3 17.34 -9.10 -7.80
N ASN A 4 18.50 -8.58 -7.42
CA ASN A 4 18.81 -8.32 -6.02
C ASN A 4 17.98 -7.10 -5.57
N LEU A 5 16.93 -7.34 -4.78
CA LEU A 5 15.97 -6.34 -4.31
C LEU A 5 16.50 -5.56 -3.10
N ASP A 6 17.44 -6.10 -2.34
CA ASP A 6 18.02 -5.55 -1.12
C ASP A 6 18.91 -4.36 -1.44
N ASN A 7 19.59 -4.39 -2.59
CA ASN A 7 20.45 -3.30 -3.06
C ASN A 7 19.69 -2.17 -3.77
N MET A 8 18.38 -2.31 -4.04
CA MET A 8 17.61 -1.26 -4.70
C MET A 8 17.44 -0.03 -3.79
N SER A 9 17.52 1.17 -4.36
CA SER A 9 17.05 2.38 -3.68
C SER A 9 15.54 2.29 -3.37
N THR A 10 15.05 3.15 -2.48
CA THR A 10 13.60 3.23 -2.18
C THR A 10 12.76 3.49 -3.43
N ALA A 11 13.27 4.30 -4.36
CA ALA A 11 12.57 4.62 -5.60
C ALA A 11 12.51 3.41 -6.56
N GLU A 12 13.63 2.70 -6.73
CA GLU A 12 13.69 1.48 -7.54
C GLU A 12 12.79 0.39 -6.97
N LEU A 13 12.84 0.15 -5.65
CA LEU A 13 11.96 -0.81 -4.99
C LEU A 13 10.49 -0.45 -5.16
N GLY A 14 10.15 0.83 -5.03
CA GLY A 14 8.78 1.31 -5.23
C GLY A 14 8.29 1.13 -6.67
N ASN A 15 9.16 1.27 -7.67
CA ASN A 15 8.82 1.00 -9.07
C ASN A 15 8.70 -0.50 -9.34
N TYR A 16 9.61 -1.31 -8.80
CA TYR A 16 9.52 -2.76 -8.87
C TYR A 16 8.21 -3.28 -8.25
N ALA A 17 7.86 -2.80 -7.05
CA ALA A 17 6.65 -3.21 -6.34
C ALA A 17 5.35 -2.91 -7.12
N LYS A 18 5.30 -1.79 -7.87
CA LYS A 18 4.16 -1.46 -8.74
C LYS A 18 4.00 -2.47 -9.88
N GLY A 19 5.10 -2.77 -10.59
CA GLY A 19 5.09 -3.73 -11.69
C GLY A 19 4.71 -5.12 -11.19
N PHE A 20 5.36 -5.57 -10.12
CA PHE A 20 5.07 -6.86 -9.50
C PHE A 20 3.60 -6.99 -9.06
N LEU A 21 3.05 -5.97 -8.40
CA LEU A 21 1.65 -6.01 -7.98
C LEU A 21 0.68 -6.08 -9.17
N SER A 22 0.97 -5.33 -10.25
CA SER A 22 0.17 -5.40 -11.49
C SER A 22 0.15 -6.82 -12.05
N ASP A 23 1.30 -7.47 -12.13
CA ASP A 23 1.42 -8.84 -12.66
C ASP A 23 0.67 -9.86 -11.76
N ILE A 24 0.83 -9.75 -10.44
CA ILE A 24 0.10 -10.61 -9.49
C ILE A 24 -1.41 -10.43 -9.61
N LEU A 25 -1.90 -9.20 -9.68
CA LEU A 25 -3.33 -8.92 -9.81
C LEU A 25 -3.90 -9.49 -11.12
N LYS A 26 -3.19 -9.32 -12.24
CA LYS A 26 -3.57 -9.91 -13.53
C LYS A 26 -3.61 -11.44 -13.47
N ASN A 27 -2.61 -12.06 -12.86
CA ASN A 27 -2.58 -13.52 -12.67
C ASN A 27 -3.72 -14.03 -11.78
N LEU A 28 -4.21 -13.21 -10.86
CA LEU A 28 -5.39 -13.48 -10.04
C LEU A 28 -6.73 -13.18 -10.75
N GLY A 29 -6.69 -12.80 -12.04
CA GLY A 29 -7.88 -12.50 -12.84
C GLY A 29 -8.46 -11.10 -12.63
N VAL A 30 -7.76 -10.21 -11.93
CA VAL A 30 -8.19 -8.82 -11.76
C VAL A 30 -7.92 -8.04 -13.05
N ASN A 31 -8.90 -7.26 -13.48
CA ASN A 31 -8.78 -6.41 -14.66
C ASN A 31 -7.99 -5.13 -14.32
N VAL A 32 -6.67 -5.18 -14.50
CA VAL A 32 -5.76 -4.07 -14.22
C VAL A 32 -5.70 -3.10 -15.40
N ILE A 33 -5.90 -1.81 -15.11
CA ILE A 33 -5.80 -0.70 -16.06
C ILE A 33 -4.64 0.19 -15.61
N ASP A 34 -3.72 0.47 -16.54
CA ASP A 34 -2.63 1.39 -16.27
C ASP A 34 -3.19 2.79 -16.00
N TYR A 35 -2.86 3.34 -14.82
CA TYR A 35 -3.38 4.61 -14.34
C TYR A 35 -2.31 5.31 -13.52
N LYS A 36 -1.99 6.56 -13.85
CA LYS A 36 -0.96 7.32 -13.14
C LYS A 36 -1.51 8.68 -12.74
N HIS A 37 -1.99 8.76 -11.50
CA HIS A 37 -2.41 10.00 -10.88
C HIS A 37 -1.70 10.17 -9.53
N ASN A 38 -1.76 11.37 -8.93
CA ASN A 38 -1.09 11.61 -7.65
C ASN A 38 -1.66 10.73 -6.52
N GLU A 39 -2.95 10.40 -6.59
CA GLU A 39 -3.63 9.55 -5.60
C GLU A 39 -3.27 8.07 -5.73
N ALA A 40 -3.09 7.54 -6.95
CA ALA A 40 -2.94 6.11 -7.21
C ALA A 40 -1.99 5.77 -8.37
N ASN A 41 -1.41 4.58 -8.28
CA ASN A 41 -0.44 4.05 -9.26
C ASN A 41 -1.01 2.97 -10.18
N ILE A 42 -2.12 2.35 -9.78
CA ILE A 42 -2.81 1.29 -10.52
C ILE A 42 -4.32 1.55 -10.39
N CYS A 43 -5.07 1.35 -11.46
CA CYS A 43 -6.53 1.28 -11.42
C CYS A 43 -6.94 -0.15 -11.74
N VAL A 44 -8.01 -0.64 -11.13
CA VAL A 44 -8.57 -1.95 -11.42
C VAL A 44 -10.06 -1.81 -11.66
N LYS A 45 -10.58 -2.57 -12.63
CA LYS A 45 -12.01 -2.62 -12.94
C LYS A 45 -12.63 -3.83 -12.27
N GLY A 46 -13.48 -3.59 -11.27
CA GLY A 46 -14.37 -4.60 -10.72
C GLY A 46 -15.62 -4.75 -11.59
N LYS A 47 -16.57 -5.59 -11.16
CA LYS A 47 -17.85 -5.80 -11.86
C LYS A 47 -18.68 -4.54 -12.06
N ALA A 48 -18.80 -3.72 -11.01
CA ALA A 48 -19.65 -2.52 -11.01
C ALA A 48 -18.86 -1.20 -10.94
N ASP A 49 -17.65 -1.24 -10.38
CA ASP A 49 -16.88 -0.05 -10.01
C ASP A 49 -15.42 -0.14 -10.44
N PHE A 50 -14.72 1.00 -10.33
CA PHE A 50 -13.27 1.08 -10.45
C PHE A 50 -12.65 1.28 -9.08
N PHE A 51 -11.55 0.59 -8.82
CA PHE A 51 -10.77 0.77 -7.61
C PHE A 51 -9.38 1.29 -7.93
N LYS A 52 -8.84 2.09 -7.02
CA LYS A 52 -7.56 2.77 -7.17
C LYS A 52 -6.59 2.22 -6.14
N LEU A 53 -5.37 1.90 -6.54
CA LEU A 53 -4.34 1.38 -5.65
C LEU A 53 -3.16 2.34 -5.58
N LYS A 54 -2.89 2.86 -4.39
CA LYS A 54 -1.66 3.60 -4.06
C LYS A 54 -0.62 2.61 -3.56
N VAL A 55 0.43 2.39 -4.34
CA VAL A 55 1.44 1.37 -4.04
C VAL A 55 2.53 1.92 -3.13
N LYS A 56 2.82 1.18 -2.07
CA LYS A 56 3.90 1.44 -1.11
C LYS A 56 4.67 0.16 -0.85
N SER A 57 5.96 0.29 -0.54
CA SER A 57 6.85 -0.84 -0.28
C SER A 57 7.73 -0.58 0.93
N ILE A 58 8.09 -1.64 1.66
CA ILE A 58 8.97 -1.55 2.83
C ILE A 58 9.78 -2.84 3.02
N ARG A 59 11.00 -2.75 3.57
CA ARG A 59 11.90 -3.89 3.84
C ARG A 59 11.96 -4.24 5.33
N LYS A 60 11.88 -5.53 5.68
CA LYS A 60 12.25 -6.10 6.99
C LYS A 60 13.76 -6.44 7.02
N PRO A 61 14.41 -6.52 8.21
CA PRO A 61 13.85 -6.49 9.57
C PRO A 61 13.59 -5.08 10.12
N ASN A 62 13.89 -4.03 9.37
CA ASN A 62 13.58 -2.67 9.80
C ASN A 62 12.05 -2.49 9.89
N THR A 63 11.49 -2.73 11.07
CA THR A 63 10.17 -2.25 11.45
C THR A 63 10.08 -0.80 11.05
N GLY A 64 9.10 -0.45 10.22
CA GLY A 64 9.21 0.77 9.44
C GLY A 64 7.90 1.51 9.33
N TYR A 65 8.02 2.77 8.95
CA TYR A 65 6.92 3.70 8.91
C TYR A 65 6.69 4.15 7.48
N ILE A 66 5.51 3.87 6.94
CA ILE A 66 5.12 4.30 5.60
C ILE A 66 4.39 5.63 5.72
N LYS A 67 4.90 6.63 5.02
CA LYS A 67 4.34 7.98 4.96
C LYS A 67 3.48 8.17 3.72
N ILE A 68 2.27 8.68 3.93
CA ILE A 68 1.38 9.09 2.85
C ILE A 68 0.85 10.49 3.16
N LYS A 69 1.06 11.45 2.27
CA LYS A 69 0.60 12.83 2.51
C LYS A 69 -0.92 12.87 2.54
N LYS A 70 -1.51 13.57 3.50
CA LYS A 70 -2.97 13.68 3.61
C LYS A 70 -3.59 14.26 2.34
N LYS A 71 -2.92 15.22 1.70
CA LYS A 71 -3.39 15.82 0.43
C LYS A 71 -3.46 14.86 -0.76
N ASP A 72 -2.84 13.67 -0.67
CA ASP A 72 -2.82 12.68 -1.76
C ASP A 72 -3.90 11.60 -1.58
N ILE A 73 -4.72 11.66 -0.53
CA ILE A 73 -5.75 10.67 -0.18
C ILE A 73 -6.99 11.37 0.36
N ASP A 74 -8.16 11.03 -0.19
CA ASP A 74 -9.44 11.27 0.47
C ASP A 74 -9.83 10.05 1.31
N THR A 75 -10.00 10.24 2.62
CA THR A 75 -10.38 9.15 3.54
C THR A 75 -11.87 8.82 3.52
N GLN A 76 -12.66 9.48 2.68
CA GLN A 76 -14.05 9.12 2.39
C GLN A 76 -14.18 8.26 1.12
N ASP A 77 -13.08 8.07 0.38
CA ASP A 77 -13.07 7.31 -0.87
C ASP A 77 -13.03 5.79 -0.62
N ASN A 78 -14.19 5.14 -0.72
CA ASN A 78 -14.33 3.68 -0.59
C ASN A 78 -13.67 2.89 -1.73
N SER A 79 -13.28 3.56 -2.82
CA SER A 79 -12.65 2.92 -3.97
C SER A 79 -11.12 2.92 -3.92
N LEU A 80 -10.52 3.67 -2.98
CA LEU A 80 -9.07 3.83 -2.88
C LEU A 80 -8.48 2.91 -1.80
N PHE A 81 -7.42 2.20 -2.18
CA PHE A 81 -6.67 1.32 -1.29
C PHE A 81 -5.18 1.68 -1.29
N ILE A 82 -4.52 1.49 -0.16
CA ILE A 82 -3.07 1.46 -0.06
C ILE A 82 -2.61 0.02 -0.19
N ALA A 83 -1.93 -0.28 -1.30
CA ALA A 83 -1.32 -1.57 -1.53
C ALA A 83 0.11 -1.57 -0.97
N THR A 84 0.32 -2.29 0.14
CA THR A 84 1.63 -2.35 0.82
C THR A 84 2.31 -3.68 0.53
N ILE A 85 3.49 -3.63 -0.12
CA ILE A 85 4.33 -4.80 -0.37
C ILE A 85 5.45 -4.84 0.68
N LEU A 86 5.51 -5.93 1.43
CA LEU A 86 6.53 -6.20 2.43
C LEU A 86 7.61 -7.10 1.83
N PHE A 87 8.86 -6.63 1.88
CA PHE A 87 10.04 -7.37 1.44
C PHE A 87 10.82 -7.89 2.66
N TYR A 88 11.38 -9.10 2.57
CA TYR A 88 12.28 -9.67 3.56
C TYR A 88 13.36 -10.49 2.87
N ARG A 89 14.64 -10.12 3.09
CA ARG A 89 15.83 -10.81 2.52
C ARG A 89 15.67 -11.11 1.03
N ASP A 90 15.61 -10.07 0.20
CA ASP A 90 15.42 -10.20 -1.25
C ASP A 90 14.12 -10.85 -1.74
N GLU A 91 13.20 -11.22 -0.85
CA GLU A 91 11.94 -11.87 -1.21
C GLU A 91 10.72 -11.03 -0.87
N ILE A 92 9.64 -11.24 -1.63
CA ILE A 92 8.34 -10.66 -1.32
C ILE A 92 7.67 -11.54 -0.28
N SER A 93 7.49 -10.98 0.91
CA SER A 93 6.95 -11.69 2.06
C SER A 93 5.43 -11.64 2.08
N LYS A 94 4.84 -10.44 2.00
CA LYS A 94 3.39 -10.23 2.11
C LYS A 94 2.93 -9.03 1.29
N ILE A 95 1.67 -9.08 0.86
CA ILE A 95 0.99 -7.97 0.18
C ILE A 95 -0.29 -7.67 0.96
N PHE A 96 -0.53 -6.39 1.24
CA PHE A 96 -1.71 -5.92 1.96
C PHE A 96 -2.49 -4.91 1.12
N LEU A 97 -3.82 -4.98 1.16
CA LEU A 97 -4.74 -4.02 0.56
C LEU A 97 -5.55 -3.34 1.68
N ILE A 98 -5.14 -2.11 2.03
CA ILE A 98 -5.75 -1.36 3.14
C ILE A 98 -6.70 -0.31 2.54
N PRO A 99 -8.02 -0.38 2.79
CA PRO A 99 -8.94 0.69 2.41
C PRO A 99 -8.51 2.03 3.03
N VAL A 100 -8.55 3.13 2.29
CA VAL A 100 -8.13 4.43 2.87
C VAL A 100 -9.08 4.95 3.94
N VAL A 101 -10.32 4.49 3.94
CA VAL A 101 -11.31 4.79 4.99
C VAL A 101 -10.86 4.29 6.36
N ASP A 102 -10.12 3.18 6.40
CA ASP A 102 -9.65 2.56 7.65
C ASP A 102 -8.49 3.33 8.30
N LEU A 103 -7.85 4.26 7.57
CA LEU A 103 -6.74 5.08 8.10
C LEU A 103 -7.16 5.99 9.26
N THR A 104 -8.46 6.24 9.40
CA THR A 104 -9.05 7.02 10.49
C THR A 104 -9.28 6.19 11.76
N GLY A 105 -9.04 4.87 11.70
CA GLY A 105 -9.22 3.96 12.83
C GLY A 105 -8.26 4.24 13.98
N ASP A 106 -8.78 4.18 15.21
CA ASP A 106 -8.00 4.36 16.43
C ASP A 106 -7.28 3.07 16.83
N ASN A 107 -6.12 2.83 16.23
CA ASN A 107 -5.25 1.70 16.58
C ASN A 107 -3.77 2.03 16.41
N ASP A 108 -2.89 1.10 16.80
CA ASP A 108 -1.45 1.32 16.77
C ASP A 108 -0.81 1.27 15.37
N LEU A 109 -1.53 0.74 14.37
CA LEU A 109 -1.10 0.62 12.98
C LEU A 109 -1.24 1.96 12.24
N PHE A 110 -2.37 2.66 12.41
CA PHE A 110 -2.64 3.91 11.71
C PHE A 110 -2.28 5.13 12.56
N ARG A 111 -1.55 6.08 11.97
CA ARG A 111 -1.13 7.30 12.67
C ARG A 111 -1.59 8.53 11.91
N ASP A 112 -2.44 9.31 12.56
CA ASP A 112 -2.76 10.66 12.14
C ASP A 112 -1.66 11.63 12.59
N ARG A 113 -0.99 12.30 11.64
CA ARG A 113 -0.01 13.35 11.94
C ARG A 113 -0.35 14.65 11.21
N ASP A 114 -1.00 15.57 11.93
CA ASP A 114 -1.31 16.91 11.41
C ASP A 114 -0.15 17.91 11.47
N TYR A 115 0.81 17.71 12.37
CA TYR A 115 1.96 18.61 12.57
C TYR A 115 1.60 20.11 12.66
N LYS A 116 0.48 20.45 13.32
CA LYS A 116 -0.01 21.83 13.46
C LYS A 116 1.11 22.77 13.98
N GLY A 117 1.36 23.87 13.27
CA GLY A 117 2.41 24.84 13.61
C GLY A 117 3.85 24.38 13.32
N LYS A 118 4.05 23.32 12.53
CA LYS A 118 5.38 22.84 12.09
C LYS A 118 5.54 22.94 10.57
N LYS A 119 6.79 22.91 10.10
CA LYS A 119 7.14 22.91 8.66
C LYS A 119 6.72 21.63 7.92
N SER A 120 6.56 20.52 8.64
CA SER A 120 6.24 19.21 8.07
C SER A 120 4.81 19.19 7.49
N THR A 121 4.67 18.62 6.29
CA THR A 121 3.35 18.40 5.68
C THR A 121 2.56 17.34 6.45
N PRO A 122 1.25 17.51 6.66
CA PRO A 122 0.40 16.49 7.26
C PRO A 122 0.44 15.15 6.52
N GLU A 123 0.42 14.05 7.28
CA GLU A 123 0.48 12.69 6.73
C GLU A 123 -0.37 11.68 7.50
N TRP A 124 -0.77 10.64 6.78
CA TRP A 124 -1.19 9.35 7.29
C TRP A 124 0.04 8.43 7.37
N GLY A 125 0.21 7.80 8.52
CA GLY A 125 1.29 6.87 8.79
C GLY A 125 0.81 5.43 8.92
N LEU A 126 1.54 4.49 8.30
CA LEU A 126 1.41 3.06 8.61
C LEU A 126 2.62 2.62 9.43
N ASN A 127 2.39 2.23 10.68
CA ASN A 127 3.39 1.74 11.60
C ASN A 127 3.57 0.23 11.44
N VAL A 128 4.40 -0.19 10.50
CA VAL A 128 4.63 -1.60 10.12
C VAL A 128 5.66 -2.22 11.07
N THR A 129 5.22 -2.53 12.27
CA THR A 129 6.00 -3.23 13.32
C THR A 129 5.50 -4.65 13.49
N GLU A 130 6.28 -5.51 14.12
CA GLU A 130 5.85 -6.89 14.45
C GLU A 130 4.60 -6.92 15.32
N LYS A 131 4.51 -6.01 16.29
CA LYS A 131 3.33 -5.84 17.15
C LYS A 131 2.05 -5.60 16.35
N ASN A 132 2.14 -4.84 15.26
CA ASN A 132 0.99 -4.46 14.43
C ASN A 132 0.69 -5.45 13.30
N MET A 133 1.49 -6.52 13.15
CA MET A 133 1.28 -7.49 12.08
C MET A 133 -0.04 -8.22 12.21
N ASN A 134 -0.54 -8.44 13.42
CA ASN A 134 -1.86 -9.02 13.66
C ASN A 134 -2.98 -8.19 13.00
N ILE A 135 -2.95 -6.86 13.18
CA ILE A 135 -3.88 -5.91 12.54
C ILE A 135 -3.64 -5.93 11.03
N LEU A 136 -2.39 -5.83 10.60
CA LEU A 136 -2.06 -5.77 9.16
C LEU A 136 -2.49 -7.04 8.41
N ASN A 137 -2.43 -8.21 9.05
CA ASN A 137 -2.80 -9.48 8.46
C ASN A 137 -4.29 -9.56 8.08
N GLN A 138 -5.17 -8.71 8.64
CA GLN A 138 -6.57 -8.66 8.21
C GLN A 138 -6.73 -8.08 6.79
N TYR A 139 -5.73 -7.31 6.35
CA TYR A 139 -5.67 -6.69 5.03
C TYR A 139 -4.87 -7.50 4.01
N GLU A 140 -4.46 -8.75 4.32
CA GLU A 140 -3.73 -9.58 3.36
C GLU A 140 -4.46 -9.67 2.02
N LEU A 141 -3.70 -9.60 0.93
CA LEU A 141 -4.24 -9.64 -0.43
C LEU A 141 -5.23 -10.80 -0.62
N SER A 142 -4.89 -12.00 -0.13
CA SER A 142 -5.74 -13.19 -0.21
C SER A 142 -7.13 -13.02 0.43
N LYS A 143 -7.25 -12.16 1.45
CA LYS A 143 -8.51 -11.86 2.16
C LYS A 143 -9.28 -10.71 1.52
N MET A 144 -8.56 -9.81 0.86
CA MET A 144 -9.11 -8.55 0.36
C MET A 144 -9.37 -8.54 -1.14
N ILE A 145 -8.78 -9.47 -1.91
CA ILE A 145 -8.83 -9.49 -3.37
C ILE A 145 -10.25 -9.51 -3.94
N SER A 146 -11.20 -10.17 -3.24
CA SER A 146 -12.60 -10.20 -3.64
C SER A 146 -13.27 -8.84 -3.65
N LYS A 147 -12.75 -7.84 -2.91
CA LYS A 147 -13.25 -6.46 -2.97
C LYS A 147 -12.93 -5.77 -4.29
N LEU A 148 -11.96 -6.28 -5.06
CA LEU A 148 -11.53 -5.70 -6.33
C LEU A 148 -12.19 -6.37 -7.57
N MET A 149 -13.07 -7.35 -7.35
CA MET A 149 -13.64 -8.21 -8.41
C MET A 149 -15.14 -8.05 -8.57
#